data_AF-A0A932PBI6-F1
#
_entry.id   AF-A0A932PBI6-F1
#
_cell.length_a   1.000
_cell.length_b   1.000
_cell.length_c   1.000
_cell.angle_alpha   90.00
_cell.angle_beta   90.00
_cell.angle_gamma   90.00
#
_symmetry.space_group_name_H-M   'P 1'
#
loop_
_entity.id
_entity.type
_entity.pdbx_description
1 polymer ?
#
loop_
_entity_poly.entity_id
_entity_poly.type
_entity_poly.pdbx_seq_one_letter_code
_entity_poly.pdbx_strand_id
1 'polypeptide(L)' 'MNSFVIAVGSYVKPLLNEAKAAAKKIGMVSVDMGDTACKVPLATEYIEKVVKAGRVGRKRKTIKC' A
#
# COMPACT_ATOMS: atom_id res chain seq x y z
N MET A 1 3.94 8.73 3.61
CA MET A 1 4.70 7.47 3.86
C MET A 1 3.88 6.21 3.64
N ASN A 2 2.57 6.21 3.92
CA ASN A 2 1.68 5.06 3.69
C ASN A 2 1.80 4.43 2.27
N SER A 3 1.81 5.27 1.24
CA SER A 3 1.95 4.83 -0.15
C SER A 3 3.27 4.11 -0.46
N PHE A 4 4.36 4.44 0.25
CA PHE A 4 5.64 3.77 0.08
C PHE A 4 5.58 2.31 0.55
N VAL A 5 5.01 2.07 1.74
CA VAL A 5 4.83 0.72 2.29
C VAL A 5 3.94 -0.11 1.38
N ILE A 6 2.85 0.48 0.88
CA ILE A 6 1.97 -0.15 -0.11
C ILE A 6 2.74 -0.50 -1.38
N ALA A 7 3.54 0.42 -1.93
CA ALA A 7 4.31 0.19 -3.15
C ALA A 7 5.36 -0.92 -2.97
N VAL A 8 6.09 -0.93 -1.85
CA VAL A 8 7.06 -2.00 -1.54
C VAL A 8 6.35 -3.35 -1.45
N GLY A 9 5.27 -3.44 -0.67
CA GLY A 9 4.48 -4.67 -0.54
C GLY A 9 3.79 -5.12 -1.83
N SER A 10 3.51 -4.20 -2.76
CA SER A 10 2.84 -4.52 -4.02
C SER A 10 3.80 -4.90 -5.14
N TYR A 11 4.95 -4.23 -5.23
CA TYR A 11 5.85 -4.29 -6.38
C TYR A 11 7.18 -4.99 -6.12
N VAL A 12 7.56 -5.20 -4.86
CA VAL A 12 8.83 -5.84 -4.49
C VAL A 12 8.52 -7.17 -3.80
N LYS A 13 8.38 -8.23 -4.60
CA LYS A 13 7.99 -9.57 -4.13
C LYS A 13 8.83 -10.08 -2.94
N PRO A 14 10.18 -9.93 -2.92
CA PRO A 14 10.98 -10.37 -1.78
C PRO A 14 10.63 -9.66 -0.46
N LEU A 15 10.21 -8.40 -0.53
CA LEU A 15 9.91 -7.56 0.65
C LEU A 15 8.44 -7.61 1.07
N LEU A 16 7.63 -8.51 0.48
CA LEU A 16 6.19 -8.59 0.78
C LEU A 16 5.93 -8.81 2.28
N ASN A 17 6.66 -9.75 2.90
CA ASN A 17 6.45 -10.12 4.30
C ASN A 17 6.88 -8.98 5.24
N GLU A 18 8.01 -8.34 4.96
CA GLU A 18 8.50 -7.18 5.71
C GLU A 18 7.54 -6.00 5.57
N ALA A 19 7.05 -5.73 4.37
CA ALA A 19 6.07 -4.66 4.12
C ALA A 19 4.75 -4.91 4.86
N LYS A 20 4.27 -6.17 4.92
CA LYS A 20 3.09 -6.54 5.73
C LYS A 20 3.33 -6.32 7.22
N ALA A 21 4.50 -6.72 7.73
CA ALA A 21 4.86 -6.52 9.13
C ALA A 21 4.95 -5.02 9.48
N ALA A 22 5.59 -4.22 8.62
CA ALA A 22 5.65 -2.78 8.76
C ALA A 22 4.26 -2.13 8.70
N ALA A 23 3.42 -2.52 7.74
CA ALA A 23 2.05 -2.04 7.63
C ALA A 23 1.22 -2.34 8.90
N LYS A 24 1.39 -3.54 9.49
CA LYS A 24 0.72 -3.92 10.75
C LYS A 24 1.21 -3.10 11.94
N LYS A 25 2.51 -2.78 12.01
CA LYS A 25 3.08 -1.93 13.06
C LYS A 25 2.63 -0.47 12.94
N ILE A 26 2.54 0.05 11.72
CA ILE A 26 2.09 1.43 11.44
C ILE A 26 0.60 1.57 11.75
N GLY A 27 -0.22 0.59 11.37
CA GLY A 27 -1.66 0.61 11.63
C GLY A 27 -2.39 1.70 10.83
N MET A 28 -3.45 2.25 11.42
CA MET A 28 -4.24 3.32 10.82
C MET A 28 -3.46 4.64 10.84
N VAL A 29 -3.24 5.22 9.66
CA VAL A 29 -2.57 6.52 9.53
C VAL A 29 -3.64 7.59 9.42
N SER A 30 -3.64 8.54 10.36
CA SER A 30 -4.44 9.77 10.26
C SER A 30 -3.65 10.82 9.48
N VAL A 31 -4.31 11.46 8.52
CA VAL A 31 -3.79 12.60 7.77
C VAL A 31 -4.91 13.63 7.74
N ASP A 32 -4.58 14.90 7.97
CA ASP A 32 -5.53 15.98 7.77
C ASP A 32 -5.81 16.13 6.27
N MET A 33 -7.06 15.90 5.90
CA MET A 33 -7.54 15.95 4.51
C MET A 33 -8.44 17.18 4.28
N GLY A 34 -8.50 18.13 5.25
CA GLY A 34 -9.40 19.28 5.23
C GLY A 34 -10.87 18.86 5.15
N ASP A 35 -11.69 19.70 4.51
CA ASP A 35 -13.13 19.46 4.31
C ASP A 35 -13.41 18.49 3.14
N THR A 36 -12.78 17.31 3.16
CA THR A 36 -13.00 16.28 2.15
C THR A 36 -13.48 14.96 2.77
N ALA A 37 -14.28 14.21 2.01
CA ALA A 37 -14.72 12.86 2.38
C ALA A 37 -13.63 11.78 2.12
N CYS A 38 -12.41 12.19 1.77
CA CYS A 38 -11.34 11.30 1.36
C CYS A 38 -10.82 10.48 2.56
N LYS A 39 -10.76 9.15 2.38
CA LYS A 39 -10.25 8.23 3.41
C LYS A 39 -8.81 7.81 3.11
N VAL A 40 -7.97 7.79 4.14
CA VAL A 40 -6.62 7.24 4.03
C VAL A 40 -6.72 5.71 3.98
N PRO A 41 -6.20 5.05 2.94
CA PRO A 41 -6.30 3.59 2.83
C PRO A 41 -5.43 2.90 3.87
N LEU A 42 -5.92 1.81 4.47
CA LEU A 42 -5.12 0.97 5.36
C LEU A 42 -4.10 0.18 4.54
N ALA A 43 -2.79 0.31 4.85
CA ALA A 43 -1.74 -0.34 4.07
C ALA A 43 -1.88 -1.87 4.02
N THR A 44 -2.25 -2.50 5.14
CA THR A 44 -2.43 -3.96 5.25
C THR A 44 -3.53 -4.45 4.31
N GLU A 45 -4.71 -3.85 4.37
CA GLU A 45 -5.84 -4.18 3.48
C GLU A 45 -5.48 -3.98 2.01
N TYR A 46 -4.76 -2.90 1.68
CA TYR A 46 -4.38 -2.63 0.31
C TYR A 46 -3.39 -3.67 -0.22
N ILE A 47 -2.36 -4.01 0.56
CA ILE A 47 -1.38 -5.05 0.18
C ILE A 47 -2.09 -6.40 0.03
N GLU A 48 -3.01 -6.75 0.93
CA GLU A 48 -3.81 -7.97 0.81
C GLU A 48 -4.66 -8.00 -0.45
N LYS A 49 -5.28 -6.88 -0.83
CA LYS A 49 -6.01 -6.76 -2.08
C LYS A 49 -5.13 -7.03 -3.30
N VAL A 50 -3.89 -6.55 -3.30
CA VAL A 50 -2.91 -6.82 -4.37
C VAL A 50 -2.50 -8.30 -4.42
N VAL A 51 -2.31 -8.92 -3.24
CA VAL A 51 -2.03 -10.35 -3.10
C VAL A 51 -3.19 -11.18 -3.66
N LYS A 52 -4.43 -10.91 -3.24
CA LYS A 52 -5.65 -11.58 -3.72
C LYS A 52 -5.83 -11.40 -5.23
N ALA A 53 -5.46 -10.25 -5.78
CA ALA A 53 -5.51 -9.98 -7.22
C ALA A 53 -4.39 -10.67 -8.02
N GLY A 54 -3.44 -11.38 -7.38
CA GLY A 54 -2.33 -12.05 -8.05
C GLY A 54 -1.33 -11.09 -8.71
N ARG A 55 -1.28 -9.82 -8.28
CA ARG A 55 -0.50 -8.75 -8.93
C ARG A 55 0.83 -8.43 -8.24
N VAL A 56 1.22 -9.22 -7.24
CA VAL A 56 2.45 -9.00 -6.46
C VAL A 56 3.68 -9.06 -7.37
N GLY A 57 4.53 -8.05 -7.31
CA GLY A 57 5.75 -7.94 -8.11
C GLY A 57 5.54 -7.31 -9.49
N ARG A 58 4.30 -6.97 -9.89
CA ARG A 58 4.03 -6.34 -11.19
C ARG A 58 4.38 -4.85 -11.17
N LYS A 59 5.60 -4.51 -11.60
CA LYS A 59 6.05 -3.12 -11.76
C LYS A 59 5.37 -2.45 -12.97
N ARG A 60 5.05 -1.16 -12.83
CA ARG A 60 4.52 -0.31 -13.91
C ARG A 60 5.42 0.92 -14.00
N LYS A 61 5.78 1.36 -15.22
CA LYS A 61 6.76 2.44 -15.44
C LYS A 61 6.19 3.79 -14.98
N THR A 62 5.05 4.21 -15.53
CA THR A 62 4.11 5.22 -15.01
C THR A 62 2.89 5.16 -15.91
N ILE A 63 1.68 5.39 -15.42
CA ILE A 63 0.50 5.60 -16.27
C ILE A 63 0.27 7.11 -16.25
N LYS A 64 0.74 7.81 -17.28
CA LYS A 64 0.43 9.22 -17.54
C LYS A 64 -0.46 9.24 -18.78
N CYS A 65 -1.52 10.03 -18.76
CA CYS A 65 -2.23 10.45 -19.97
C CYS A 65 -1.49 11.63 -20.60
#